data_AF-A0A822ZCE5-F1
#
_entry.id   AF-A0A822ZCE5-F1
#
_cell.length_a   1.000
_cell.length_b   1.000
_cell.length_c   1.000
_cell.angle_alpha   90.00
_cell.angle_beta   90.00
_cell.angle_gamma   90.00
#
_symmetry.space_group_name_H-M   'P 1'
#
loop_
_entity.id
_entity.type
_entity.pdbx_description
1 polymer ?
#
loop_
_entity_poly.entity_id
_entity_poly.type
_entity_poly.pdbx_seq_one_letter_code
_entity_poly.pdbx_strand_id
1 'polypeptide(L)'
;MAQARKADVDFFQLLSHLLQQVETLTNREEVELRAKIEALGVEITKVPLKPSVHLNEMEIARELDKLSAKLDYVDEMISSAMASDPLVQSLLSSVADVWMPVITATSDEKRNFIRSIRDVTSANDNLK
;
A
#
# COMPACT_ATOMS: atom_id res chain seq x y z
N MET A 1 -18.85 3.50 7.93
CA MET A 1 -17.85 2.43 7.74
C MET A 1 -18.31 1.39 6.72
N ALA A 2 -19.48 0.73 6.90
CA ALA A 2 -20.08 -0.11 5.84
C ALA A 2 -20.38 0.66 4.54
N GLN A 3 -20.72 1.95 4.65
CA GLN A 3 -21.00 2.84 3.52
C GLN A 3 -19.82 3.02 2.55
N ALA A 4 -18.58 3.04 3.05
CA ALA A 4 -17.39 3.27 2.20
C ALA A 4 -17.06 2.04 1.36
N ARG A 5 -17.03 0.85 1.97
CA ARG A 5 -16.91 -0.42 1.24
C ARG A 5 -18.08 -0.65 0.28
N LYS A 6 -19.29 -0.25 0.67
CA LYS A 6 -20.45 -0.31 -0.21
C LYS A 6 -20.24 0.61 -1.42
N ALA A 7 -19.79 1.85 -1.22
CA ALA A 7 -19.48 2.78 -2.30
C ALA A 7 -18.36 2.26 -3.22
N ASP A 8 -17.32 1.62 -2.67
CA ASP A 8 -16.25 1.01 -3.45
C ASP A 8 -16.78 -0.18 -4.29
N VAL A 9 -17.57 -1.07 -3.69
CA VAL A 9 -18.22 -2.20 -4.40
C VAL A 9 -19.16 -1.69 -5.49
N ASP A 10 -19.98 -0.69 -5.19
CA ASP A 10 -20.90 -0.05 -6.13
C ASP A 10 -20.12 0.60 -7.30
N PHE A 11 -18.94 1.19 -7.03
CA PHE A 11 -18.06 1.79 -8.03
C PHE A 11 -17.43 0.75 -8.97
N PHE A 12 -16.93 -0.37 -8.44
CA PHE A 12 -16.36 -1.44 -9.27
C PHE A 12 -17.43 -2.18 -10.09
N GLN A 13 -18.65 -2.30 -9.56
CA GLN A 13 -19.79 -2.78 -10.35
C GLN A 13 -20.14 -1.84 -11.49
N LEU A 14 -20.13 -0.52 -11.25
CA LEU A 14 -20.36 0.48 -12.29
C LEU A 14 -19.28 0.42 -13.38
N LEU A 15 -18.00 0.35 -13.02
CA LEU A 15 -16.89 0.24 -13.99
C LEU A 15 -17.01 -1.03 -14.84
N SER A 16 -17.37 -2.15 -14.23
CA SER A 16 -17.58 -3.42 -14.94
C SER A 16 -18.75 -3.33 -15.91
N HIS A 17 -19.86 -2.69 -15.51
CA HIS A 17 -21.02 -2.47 -16.37
C HIS A 17 -20.71 -1.54 -17.55
N LEU A 18 -20.00 -0.43 -17.30
CA LEU A 18 -19.58 0.50 -18.35
C LEU A 18 -18.64 -0.19 -19.35
N LEU A 19 -17.70 -1.01 -18.87
CA LEU A 19 -16.82 -1.76 -19.74
C LEU A 19 -17.59 -2.73 -20.64
N GLN A 20 -18.56 -3.46 -20.08
CA GLN A 20 -19.42 -4.36 -20.84
C GLN A 20 -20.24 -3.61 -21.91
N GLN A 21 -20.72 -2.39 -21.60
CA GLN A 21 -21.39 -1.54 -22.58
C GLN A 21 -20.45 -1.11 -23.72
N VAL A 22 -19.20 -0.74 -23.40
CA VAL A 22 -18.21 -0.37 -24.43
C VAL A 22 -17.87 -1.57 -25.32
N GLU A 23 -17.67 -2.76 -24.74
CA GLU A 23 -17.34 -3.97 -25.50
C GLU A 23 -18.47 -4.40 -26.44
N THR A 24 -19.73 -4.23 -26.02
CA THR A 24 -20.90 -4.49 -26.88
C THR A 24 -21.07 -3.46 -28.00
N LEU A 25 -20.81 -2.17 -27.73
CA LEU A 25 -20.88 -1.11 -28.73
C LEU A 25 -19.74 -1.18 -29.75
N THR A 26 -18.56 -1.61 -29.33
CA THR A 26 -17.36 -1.68 -30.18
C THR A 26 -17.14 -3.07 -30.80
N ASN A 27 -17.90 -4.07 -30.35
CA ASN A 27 -17.75 -5.49 -30.71
C ASN A 27 -16.30 -5.98 -30.57
N ARG A 28 -15.59 -5.44 -29.58
CA ARG A 28 -14.19 -5.72 -29.27
C ARG A 28 -14.05 -5.93 -27.77
N GLU A 29 -13.34 -6.97 -27.38
CA GLU A 29 -13.03 -7.23 -25.98
C GLU A 29 -11.86 -6.35 -25.50
N GLU A 30 -12.01 -5.73 -24.33
CA GLU A 30 -11.02 -4.84 -23.72
C GLU A 30 -10.34 -5.52 -22.52
N VAL A 31 -9.58 -6.58 -22.83
CA VAL A 31 -8.93 -7.46 -21.85
C VAL A 31 -7.98 -6.69 -20.91
N GLU A 32 -7.29 -5.65 -21.40
CA GLU A 32 -6.40 -4.82 -20.58
C GLU A 32 -7.17 -3.99 -19.55
N LEU A 33 -8.34 -3.45 -19.93
CA LEU A 33 -9.18 -2.67 -19.02
C LEU A 33 -9.83 -3.57 -17.95
N ARG A 34 -10.21 -4.80 -18.31
CA ARG A 34 -10.66 -5.81 -17.34
C ARG A 34 -9.58 -6.08 -16.28
N ALA A 35 -8.35 -6.35 -16.73
CA ALA A 35 -7.23 -6.61 -15.83
C ALA A 35 -6.92 -5.41 -14.92
N LYS A 36 -7.00 -4.18 -15.44
CA LYS A 36 -6.80 -2.96 -14.63
C LYS A 36 -7.89 -2.77 -13.58
N ILE A 37 -9.16 -3.02 -13.91
CA ILE A 37 -10.27 -2.93 -12.96
C ILE A 37 -10.13 -3.98 -11.86
N GLU A 38 -9.76 -5.21 -12.20
CA GLU A 38 -9.51 -6.29 -11.23
C GLU A 38 -8.33 -5.97 -10.30
N ALA A 39 -7.21 -5.51 -10.86
CA ALA A 39 -6.03 -5.12 -10.08
C ALA A 39 -6.33 -3.98 -9.10
N LEU A 40 -7.09 -2.96 -9.53
CA LEU A 40 -7.53 -1.88 -8.66
C LEU A 40 -8.47 -2.37 -7.54
N GLY A 41 -9.37 -3.31 -7.86
CA GLY A 41 -10.24 -3.94 -6.86
C GLY A 41 -9.45 -4.70 -5.78
N VAL A 42 -8.40 -5.43 -6.17
CA VAL A 42 -7.52 -6.12 -5.23
C VAL A 42 -6.70 -5.13 -4.40
N GLU A 43 -6.16 -4.08 -5.00
CA GLU A 43 -5.33 -3.10 -4.30
C GLU A 43 -6.12 -2.33 -3.22
N ILE A 44 -7.41 -2.05 -3.45
CA ILE A 44 -8.26 -1.37 -2.46
C ILE A 44 -8.52 -2.24 -1.21
N THR A 45 -8.53 -3.58 -1.36
CA THR A 45 -8.69 -4.49 -0.22
C THR A 45 -7.44 -4.58 0.66
N LYS A 46 -6.27 -4.22 0.12
CA LYS A 46 -5.00 -4.23 0.85
C LYS A 46 -4.84 -3.03 1.77
N VAL A 47 -5.60 -1.96 1.56
CA VAL A 47 -5.57 -0.80 2.46
C VAL A 47 -6.23 -1.20 3.79
N PRO A 48 -5.49 -1.21 4.91
CA PRO A 48 -6.08 -1.48 6.20
C PRO A 48 -7.17 -0.43 6.45
N LEU A 49 -8.38 -0.90 6.78
CA LEU A 49 -9.44 -0.02 7.25
C LEU A 49 -8.85 0.87 8.36
N LYS A 50 -8.98 2.19 8.23
CA LYS A 50 -8.78 3.09 9.37
C LYS A 50 -9.54 2.49 10.56
N PRO A 51 -8.88 2.29 11.73
CA PRO A 51 -9.57 1.70 12.86
C PRO A 51 -10.76 2.58 13.19
N SER A 52 -11.96 2.03 12.99
CA SER A 52 -13.23 2.70 13.31
C SER A 52 -13.54 2.66 14.80
N VAL A 53 -12.64 2.07 15.58
CA VAL A 53 -12.80 1.88 17.01
C VAL A 53 -12.06 3.03 17.66
N HIS A 54 -12.80 3.90 18.33
CA HIS A 54 -12.21 4.77 19.33
C HIS A 54 -11.71 3.86 20.44
N LEU A 55 -10.45 3.44 20.35
CA LEU A 55 -9.82 2.59 21.35
C LEU A 55 -9.65 3.41 22.61
N ASN A 56 -10.11 2.87 23.75
CA ASN A 56 -9.81 3.48 25.04
C ASN A 56 -8.29 3.35 25.32
N GLU A 57 -7.72 4.23 26.14
CA GLU A 57 -6.27 4.25 26.45
C GLU A 57 -5.72 2.88 26.87
N MET A 58 -6.49 2.11 27.65
CA MET A 58 -6.14 0.75 28.06
C MET A 58 -6.10 -0.26 26.90
N GLU A 59 -6.95 -0.10 25.90
CA GLU A 59 -6.94 -0.94 24.69
C GLU A 59 -5.78 -0.56 23.77
N ILE A 60 -5.45 0.74 23.69
CA ILE A 60 -4.26 1.22 22.99
C ILE A 60 -3.01 0.61 23.61
N ALA A 61 -2.88 0.65 24.94
CA ALA A 61 -1.76 0.03 25.65
C ALA A 61 -1.66 -1.47 25.33
N ARG A 62 -2.77 -2.21 25.35
CA ARG A 62 -2.78 -3.64 25.02
C ARG A 62 -2.35 -3.93 23.58
N GLU A 63 -2.81 -3.13 22.62
CA GLU A 63 -2.41 -3.29 21.22
C GLU A 63 -0.94 -2.90 21.01
N LEU A 64 -0.43 -1.90 21.76
CA LEU A 64 1.00 -1.57 21.79
C LEU A 64 1.83 -2.70 22.39
N ASP A 65 1.41 -3.31 23.49
CA ASP A 65 2.09 -4.47 24.10
C ASP A 65 2.15 -5.64 23.12
N LYS A 66 1.03 -5.93 22.45
CA LYS A 66 0.96 -6.98 21.43
C LYS A 66 1.84 -6.66 20.23
N LEU A 67 1.93 -5.39 19.83
CA LEU A 67 2.80 -4.96 18.74
C LEU A 67 4.27 -5.08 19.14
N SER A 68 4.61 -4.73 20.39
CA SER A 68 5.95 -4.90 20.95
C SER A 68 6.39 -6.37 20.91
N ALA A 69 5.55 -7.29 21.40
CA ALA A 69 5.86 -8.72 21.39
C ALA A 69 6.06 -9.28 19.96
N LYS A 70 5.32 -8.76 18.98
CA LYS A 70 5.52 -9.11 17.56
C LYS A 70 6.85 -8.57 17.02
N LEU A 71 7.24 -7.37 17.44
CA LEU A 71 8.50 -6.77 17.04
C LEU A 71 9.68 -7.57 17.60
N ASP A 72 9.60 -7.99 18.86
CA ASP A 72 10.62 -8.84 19.50
C ASP A 72 10.78 -10.18 18.75
N TYR A 73 9.67 -10.81 18.36
CA TYR A 73 9.71 -12.04 17.57
C TYR A 73 10.37 -11.84 16.19
N VAL A 74 10.04 -10.75 15.51
CA VAL A 74 10.65 -10.42 14.21
C VAL A 74 12.15 -10.14 14.37
N ASP A 75 12.56 -9.46 15.43
CA ASP A 75 13.97 -9.20 15.73
C ASP A 75 14.76 -10.50 15.97
N GLU A 76 14.18 -11.47 16.68
CA GLU A 76 14.78 -12.80 16.87
C GLU A 76 14.90 -13.56 15.53
N MET A 77 13.87 -13.52 14.70
CA MET A 77 13.90 -14.13 13.36
C MET A 77 14.97 -13.50 12.46
N ILE A 78 15.10 -12.17 12.49
CA ILE A 78 16.12 -11.45 11.70
C ILE A 78 17.51 -11.77 12.24
N SER A 79 17.70 -11.71 13.56
CA SER A 79 18.98 -12.02 14.20
C SER A 79 19.45 -13.45 13.90
N SER A 80 18.55 -14.43 13.97
CA SER A 80 18.87 -15.82 13.62
C SER A 80 19.19 -16.00 12.12
N ALA A 81 18.47 -15.32 11.23
CA ALA A 81 18.76 -15.34 9.80
C ALA A 81 20.12 -14.68 9.47
N MET A 82 20.42 -13.55 10.10
CA MET A 82 21.71 -12.85 9.95
C MET A 82 22.89 -13.66 10.49
N ALA A 83 22.69 -14.38 11.60
CA ALA A 83 23.72 -15.26 12.16
C ALA A 83 23.96 -16.51 11.32
N SER A 84 22.92 -17.00 10.62
CA SER A 84 22.99 -18.22 9.81
C SER A 84 23.57 -17.98 8.41
N ASP A 85 23.35 -16.81 7.82
CA ASP A 85 23.81 -16.49 6.47
C ASP A 85 24.35 -15.04 6.35
N PRO A 86 25.68 -14.86 6.16
CA PRO A 86 26.30 -13.56 5.94
C PRO A 86 25.77 -12.79 4.70
N LEU A 87 25.29 -13.50 3.66
CA LEU A 87 24.70 -12.86 2.49
C LEU A 87 23.35 -12.21 2.84
N VAL A 88 22.53 -12.90 3.63
CA VAL A 88 21.26 -12.35 4.15
C VAL A 88 21.52 -11.11 5.00
N GLN A 89 22.55 -11.12 5.84
CA GLN A 89 22.96 -9.94 6.60
C GLN A 89 23.31 -8.75 5.68
N SER A 90 24.14 -8.99 4.67
CA SER A 90 24.55 -7.91 3.74
C SER A 90 23.35 -7.34 2.97
N LEU A 91 22.42 -8.20 2.55
CA LEU A 91 21.20 -7.80 1.84
C LEU A 91 20.27 -7.00 2.75
N LEU A 92 19.99 -7.48 3.96
CA LEU A 92 19.12 -6.78 4.91
C LEU A 92 19.70 -5.42 5.32
N SER A 93 21.03 -5.33 5.46
CA SER A 93 21.70 -4.06 5.73
C SER A 93 21.54 -3.08 4.56
N SER A 94 21.77 -3.54 3.32
CA SER A 94 21.57 -2.71 2.13
C SER A 94 20.11 -2.29 1.92
N VAL A 95 19.15 -3.17 2.24
CA VAL A 95 17.72 -2.85 2.18
C VAL A 95 17.35 -1.85 3.27
N ALA A 96 17.95 -1.94 4.46
CA ALA A 96 17.74 -0.98 5.54
C ALA A 96 18.19 0.44 5.12
N ASP A 97 19.30 0.59 4.40
CA ASP A 97 19.75 1.90 3.90
C ASP A 97 18.71 2.57 2.98
N VAL A 98 17.95 1.78 2.22
CA VAL A 98 16.88 2.28 1.33
C VAL A 98 15.61 2.61 2.10
N TRP A 99 15.20 1.74 3.03
CA TRP A 99 13.89 1.84 3.68
C TRP A 99 13.90 2.64 4.98
N MET A 100 15.00 2.71 5.72
CA MET A 100 15.07 3.49 6.96
C MET A 100 14.68 4.95 6.77
N PRO A 101 15.17 5.69 5.76
CA PRO A 101 14.74 7.06 5.50
C PRO A 101 13.24 7.17 5.21
N VAL A 102 12.64 6.18 4.54
CA VAL A 102 11.21 6.17 4.20
C VAL A 102 10.33 5.91 5.42
N ILE A 103 10.76 4.98 6.28
CA ILE A 103 10.04 4.57 7.48
C ILE A 103 10.10 5.67 8.53
N THR A 104 11.28 6.28 8.73
CA THR A 104 11.48 7.35 9.73
C THR A 104 11.08 8.74 9.24
N ALA A 105 10.80 8.92 7.93
CA ALA A 105 10.38 10.19 7.39
C ALA A 105 9.14 10.74 8.12
N THR A 106 9.26 11.98 8.55
CA THR A 106 8.19 12.81 9.10
C THR A 106 7.11 13.08 8.04
N SER A 107 5.96 13.56 8.49
CA SER A 107 4.87 13.92 7.57
C SER A 107 5.27 15.02 6.59
N ASP A 108 6.11 15.97 7.02
CA ASP A 108 6.62 17.05 6.18
C ASP A 108 7.60 16.54 5.11
N GLU A 109 8.53 15.66 5.48
CA GLU A 109 9.45 15.02 4.53
C GLU A 109 8.69 14.18 3.50
N LYS A 110 7.67 13.44 3.92
CA LYS A 110 6.78 12.69 3.02
C LYS A 110 6.04 13.60 2.04
N ARG A 111 5.51 14.74 2.53
CA ARG A 111 4.86 15.75 1.66
C ARG A 111 5.83 16.37 0.66
N ASN A 112 7.04 16.70 1.10
CA ASN A 112 8.07 17.28 0.24
C ASN A 112 8.55 16.28 -0.82
N PHE A 113 8.68 15.00 -0.47
CA PHE A 113 9.01 13.93 -1.42
C PHE A 113 7.92 13.77 -2.50
N ILE A 114 6.65 13.73 -2.12
CA ILE A 114 5.52 13.66 -3.08
C ILE A 114 5.50 14.90 -4.00
N ARG A 115 5.77 16.09 -3.45
CA ARG A 115 5.90 17.32 -4.26
C ARG A 115 7.05 17.19 -5.27
N SER A 116 8.22 16.73 -4.83
CA SER A 116 9.37 16.52 -5.72
C SER A 116 9.06 15.54 -6.86
N ILE A 117 8.34 14.45 -6.59
CA ILE A 117 7.92 13.50 -7.63
C ILE A 117 6.98 14.19 -8.64
N ARG A 118 6.00 14.96 -8.16
CA ARG A 118 5.06 15.68 -9.02
C ARG A 118 5.80 16.66 -9.93
N ASP A 119 6.75 17.41 -9.40
CA ASP A 119 7.54 18.38 -10.17
C ASP A 119 8.39 17.69 -11.25
N VAL A 120 8.99 16.53 -10.93
CA VAL A 120 9.72 15.70 -11.92
C VAL A 120 8.80 15.17 -13.02
N THR A 121 7.60 14.66 -12.67
CA THR A 121 6.64 14.19 -13.67
C THR A 121 6.13 15.31 -14.58
N SER A 122 5.83 16.48 -14.02
CA SER A 122 5.40 17.64 -14.80
C SER A 122 6.52 18.19 -15.70
N ALA A 123 7.78 18.14 -15.28
CA ALA A 123 8.91 18.54 -16.12
C ALA A 123 9.10 17.60 -17.33
N ASN A 124 8.87 16.30 -17.15
CA ASN A 124 9.05 15.30 -18.22
C ASN A 124 7.93 15.35 -19.27
N ASP A 125 6.72 15.73 -18.88
CA ASP A 125 5.59 15.93 -19.79
C ASP A 125 5.73 17.17 -20.68
N ASN A 126 6.54 18.16 -20.28
CA ASN A 126 6.84 19.35 -21.08
C ASN A 126 7.98 19.13 -22.10
N LEU A 127 8.57 17.92 -22.15
CA LEU A 127 9.68 17.57 -23.04
C LEU A 127 9.30 16.58 -24.15
N LYS A 128 7.99 16.33 -24.36
CA LYS A 128 7.42 15.59 -25.49
C LYS A 128 6.58 16.50 -26.37
#